data_AF-A0AAU9V959-F1
#
_entry.id   AF-A0AAU9V959-F1
#
_cell.length_a   1.000
_cell.length_b   1.000
_cell.length_c   1.000
_cell.angle_alpha   90.00
_cell.angle_beta   90.00
_cell.angle_gamma   90.00
#
_symmetry.space_group_name_H-M   'P 1'
#
loop_
_entity.id
_entity.type
_entity.pdbx_description
1 polymer ?
#
loop_
_entity_poly.entity_id
_entity_poly.type
_entity_poly.pdbx_seq_one_letter_code
_entity_poly.pdbx_strand_id
1 'polypeptide(L)'
;MTDNTVDVTFEELEATDVISVDLVPERKGLILKHCEYYVSSRRHGTTVTRRYNEFVQLYDVLYAKYPYRAVCSLPPKRVVVGGGSPLFLQRRCAALQRWLTLVARHPVLAHDADLRTFLCETSLKLDRPKHDEFILAGTQENNPGDMSIDEMQESFMSEQEQLRLAHLGLDRLFKIFEKVEGRCDSERSDIRELGAALNALSAPSVADTARWTRIRESMKAAAELALETSESQLEVTEQEAMEGMLLALDAVGAYRQLCSRLTRGLHAERAAAAAAAPRCAAASALRARHRYALRCAVEEARIARVYALSALEHLPELLRTLGTAHARVAALWADLHTALRHPHSKQAAKD
;
A
#
# COMPACT_ATOMS: atom_id res chain seq x y z
N MET A 1 31.21 18.97 9.64
CA MET A 1 30.45 19.69 8.60
C MET A 1 29.07 19.08 8.62
N THR A 2 28.10 19.80 9.14
CA THR A 2 26.70 19.36 9.27
C THR A 2 26.11 19.26 7.87
N ASP A 3 25.85 18.03 7.46
CA ASP A 3 25.18 17.69 6.21
C ASP A 3 23.80 18.36 6.22
N ASN A 4 23.62 19.35 5.35
CA ASN A 4 22.42 20.17 5.27
C ASN A 4 21.54 19.70 4.09
N THR A 5 21.52 18.39 3.82
CA THR A 5 20.46 17.78 3.03
C THR A 5 19.27 17.57 3.94
N VAL A 6 18.20 18.33 3.72
CA VAL A 6 16.91 18.10 4.39
C VAL A 6 16.48 16.68 4.09
N ASP A 7 16.53 15.81 5.10
CA ASP A 7 16.06 14.43 4.98
C ASP A 7 14.54 14.46 4.87
N VAL A 8 14.02 14.00 3.74
CA VAL A 8 12.57 13.83 3.52
C VAL A 8 12.05 12.84 4.56
N THR A 9 10.99 13.19 5.29
CA THR A 9 10.36 12.29 6.26
C THR A 9 9.05 11.69 5.74
N PHE A 10 8.55 10.63 6.37
CA PHE A 10 7.29 10.00 5.98
C PHE A 10 6.11 10.95 6.22
N GLU A 11 6.15 11.70 7.32
CA GLU A 11 5.15 12.67 7.70
C GLU A 11 5.05 13.82 6.68
N GLU A 12 6.18 14.27 6.13
CA GLU A 12 6.20 15.28 5.07
C GLU A 12 5.54 14.77 3.78
N LEU A 13 5.88 13.54 3.37
CA LEU A 13 5.25 12.90 2.21
C LEU A 13 3.74 12.72 2.44
N GLU A 14 3.35 12.25 3.63
CA GLU A 14 1.95 12.06 4.01
C GLU A 14 1.16 13.38 4.08
N ALA A 15 1.78 14.45 4.58
CA ALA A 15 1.16 15.77 4.66
C ALA A 15 0.84 16.36 3.28
N THR A 16 1.51 15.91 2.22
CA THR A 16 1.33 16.43 0.85
C THR A 16 -0.09 16.25 0.35
N ASP A 17 -0.65 15.03 0.45
CA ASP A 17 -2.05 14.77 0.09
C ASP A 17 -2.60 13.49 0.76
N VAL A 18 -3.91 13.46 0.94
CA VAL A 18 -4.67 12.27 1.31
C VAL A 18 -5.65 11.96 0.19
N ILE A 19 -5.45 10.77 -0.39
CA ILE A 19 -6.19 10.26 -1.53
C ILE A 19 -7.13 9.14 -1.05
N SER A 20 -8.41 9.19 -1.46
CA SER A 20 -9.29 8.02 -1.43
C SER A 20 -9.72 7.64 -2.84
N VAL A 21 -9.84 6.34 -3.08
CA VAL A 21 -10.38 5.80 -4.33
C VAL A 21 -11.44 4.77 -3.98
N ASP A 22 -12.68 5.09 -4.33
CA ASP A 22 -13.85 4.27 -4.00
C ASP A 22 -14.57 3.82 -5.27
N LEU A 23 -15.08 2.59 -5.28
CA LEU A 23 -15.80 2.05 -6.44
C LEU A 23 -17.17 2.73 -6.58
N VAL A 24 -17.47 3.25 -7.77
CA VAL A 24 -18.82 3.74 -8.08
C VAL A 24 -19.76 2.54 -8.18
N PRO A 25 -20.87 2.49 -7.40
CA PRO A 25 -21.78 1.34 -7.39
C PRO A 25 -22.42 1.07 -8.76
N GLU A 26 -22.74 2.14 -9.48
CA GLU A 26 -23.39 2.08 -10.79
C GLU A 26 -22.36 1.86 -11.90
N ARG A 27 -22.57 0.81 -12.70
CA ARG A 27 -21.78 0.58 -13.91
C ARG A 27 -22.38 1.36 -15.07
N LYS A 28 -21.58 2.23 -15.69
CA LYS A 28 -21.99 3.03 -16.86
C LYS A 28 -21.64 2.32 -18.17
N GLY A 29 -22.28 2.71 -19.27
CA GLY A 29 -22.03 2.20 -20.63
C GLY A 29 -23.23 1.46 -21.24
N LEU A 30 -23.61 1.84 -22.46
CA LEU A 30 -24.79 1.32 -23.17
C LEU A 30 -24.62 -0.10 -23.71
N ILE A 31 -23.41 -0.49 -24.12
CA ILE A 31 -23.11 -1.79 -24.76
C ILE A 31 -22.05 -2.57 -23.98
N LEU A 32 -21.01 -1.88 -23.49
CA LEU A 32 -19.98 -2.44 -22.62
C LEU A 32 -19.97 -1.65 -21.32
N LYS A 33 -20.49 -2.27 -20.25
CA LYS A 33 -20.48 -1.67 -18.93
C LYS A 33 -19.05 -1.56 -18.41
N HIS A 34 -18.63 -0.37 -17.99
CA HIS A 34 -17.34 -0.12 -17.34
C HIS A 34 -17.53 0.27 -15.88
N CYS A 35 -16.51 0.01 -15.07
CA CYS A 35 -16.43 0.47 -13.69
C CYS A 35 -15.78 1.85 -13.65
N GLU A 36 -16.29 2.68 -12.75
CA GLU A 36 -15.74 4.00 -12.43
C GLU A 36 -15.39 4.05 -10.94
N TYR A 37 -14.58 5.03 -10.58
CA TYR A 37 -14.06 5.26 -9.25
C TYR A 37 -14.31 6.72 -8.87
N TYR A 38 -14.78 6.96 -7.65
CA TYR A 38 -14.66 8.27 -7.02
C TYR A 38 -13.22 8.43 -6.57
N VAL A 39 -12.57 9.50 -7.01
CA VAL A 39 -11.19 9.84 -6.66
C VAL A 39 -11.24 11.17 -5.92
N SER A 40 -10.87 11.14 -4.65
CA SER A 40 -10.89 12.30 -3.77
C SER A 40 -9.47 12.74 -3.42
N SER A 41 -9.20 14.05 -3.47
CA SER A 41 -7.95 14.67 -3.01
C SER A 41 -8.26 15.68 -1.91
N ARG A 42 -7.64 15.48 -0.74
CA ARG A 42 -7.76 16.43 0.39
C ARG A 42 -7.07 17.74 0.09
N ARG A 43 -5.88 17.70 -0.52
CA ARG A 43 -5.09 18.89 -0.89
C ARG A 43 -5.86 19.83 -1.81
N HIS A 44 -6.63 19.27 -2.74
CA HIS A 44 -7.38 20.05 -3.72
C HIS A 44 -8.85 20.29 -3.35
N GLY A 45 -9.37 19.56 -2.36
CA GLY A 45 -10.79 19.66 -1.96
C GLY A 45 -11.74 19.19 -3.07
N THR A 46 -11.30 18.24 -3.90
CA THR A 46 -12.05 17.76 -5.07
C THR A 46 -12.37 16.27 -4.95
N THR A 47 -13.52 15.90 -5.51
CA THR A 47 -13.87 14.51 -5.82
C THR A 47 -14.28 14.44 -7.28
N VAL A 48 -13.59 13.64 -8.07
CA VAL A 48 -13.85 13.45 -9.50
C VAL A 48 -14.13 11.98 -9.79
N THR A 49 -14.86 11.72 -10.88
CA THR A 49 -15.08 10.36 -11.35
C THR A 49 -14.03 9.99 -12.39
N ARG A 50 -13.40 8.81 -12.21
CA ARG A 50 -12.40 8.28 -13.14
C ARG A 50 -12.66 6.82 -13.47
N ARG A 51 -12.33 6.39 -14.68
CA ARG A 51 -12.28 4.96 -15.05
C ARG A 51 -10.84 4.47 -15.10
N TYR A 52 -10.64 3.16 -15.00
CA TYR A 52 -9.29 2.55 -15.02
C TYR A 52 -8.41 3.00 -16.21
N ASN A 53 -8.98 3.13 -17.41
CA ASN A 53 -8.20 3.57 -18.58
C ASN A 53 -7.67 5.02 -18.45
N GLU A 54 -8.29 5.87 -17.63
CA GLU A 54 -7.80 7.22 -17.38
C GLU A 54 -6.59 7.21 -16.43
N PHE A 55 -6.56 6.29 -15.45
CA PHE A 55 -5.35 6.03 -14.67
C PHE A 55 -4.21 5.56 -15.58
N VAL A 56 -4.49 4.69 -16.55
CA VAL A 56 -3.50 4.25 -17.54
C VAL A 56 -2.96 5.42 -18.37
N GLN A 57 -3.84 6.32 -18.82
CA GLN A 57 -3.41 7.53 -19.56
C GLN A 57 -2.51 8.42 -18.70
N LEU A 58 -2.86 8.68 -17.44
CA LEU A 58 -2.02 9.44 -16.53
C LEU A 58 -0.67 8.74 -16.30
N TYR A 59 -0.68 7.43 -16.06
CA TYR A 59 0.53 6.64 -15.90
C TYR A 59 1.45 6.76 -17.12
N ASP A 60 0.92 6.59 -18.34
CA ASP A 60 1.70 6.69 -19.57
C ASP A 60 2.32 8.08 -19.75
N VAL A 61 1.57 9.14 -19.42
CA VAL A 61 2.06 10.53 -19.48
C VAL A 61 3.17 10.76 -18.46
N LEU A 62 2.95 10.40 -17.19
CA LEU A 62 3.96 10.58 -16.14
C LEU A 62 5.21 9.74 -16.42
N TYR A 63 5.06 8.51 -16.88
CA TYR A 63 6.17 7.62 -17.19
C TYR A 63 7.03 8.14 -18.35
N ALA A 64 6.40 8.75 -19.36
CA ALA A 64 7.11 9.37 -20.48
C ALA A 64 7.78 10.71 -20.09
N LYS A 65 7.12 11.48 -19.22
CA LYS A 65 7.61 12.80 -18.76
C LYS A 65 8.75 12.67 -17.74
N TYR A 66 8.71 11.64 -16.90
CA TYR A 66 9.64 11.46 -15.77
C TYR A 66 10.41 10.12 -15.86
N PRO A 67 11.28 9.94 -16.86
CA PRO A 67 12.01 8.69 -17.06
C PRO A 67 12.93 8.31 -15.88
N TYR A 68 13.37 9.30 -15.09
CA TYR A 68 14.32 9.14 -13.99
C TYR A 68 13.66 9.09 -12.61
N ARG A 69 12.32 9.14 -12.53
CA ARG A 69 11.55 9.05 -11.29
C ARG A 69 10.95 7.67 -11.07
N ALA A 70 10.73 7.30 -9.81
CA ALA A 70 10.13 6.04 -9.43
C ALA A 70 8.59 6.13 -9.54
N VAL A 71 8.06 5.75 -10.70
CA VAL A 71 6.61 5.59 -10.90
C VAL A 71 6.23 4.13 -10.71
N CYS A 72 5.42 3.82 -9.70
CA CYS A 72 4.96 2.45 -9.44
C CYS A 72 4.02 1.97 -10.55
N SER A 73 4.02 0.65 -10.80
CA SER A 73 3.17 0.04 -11.83
C SER A 73 1.71 -0.01 -11.42
N LEU A 74 0.81 0.28 -12.36
CA LEU A 74 -0.63 0.09 -12.15
C LEU A 74 -1.00 -1.40 -11.97
N PRO A 75 -2.09 -1.71 -11.23
CA PRO A 75 -2.62 -3.07 -11.17
C PRO A 75 -3.02 -3.55 -12.58
N PRO A 76 -2.92 -4.86 -12.89
CA PRO A 76 -3.04 -5.35 -14.26
C PRO A 76 -4.40 -5.09 -14.91
N LYS A 77 -4.36 -4.76 -16.21
CA LYS A 77 -5.53 -4.64 -17.09
C LYS A 77 -6.06 -6.03 -17.43
N ARG A 78 -6.69 -6.71 -16.47
CA ARG A 78 -7.46 -7.92 -16.75
C ARG A 78 -8.76 -7.51 -17.46
N VAL A 79 -8.94 -7.98 -18.69
CA VAL A 79 -10.23 -7.96 -19.38
C VAL A 79 -11.06 -9.06 -18.75
N VAL A 80 -12.02 -8.68 -17.90
CA VAL A 80 -12.93 -9.64 -17.28
C VAL A 80 -14.31 -9.45 -17.89
N VAL A 81 -14.78 -10.50 -18.58
CA VAL A 81 -16.15 -10.58 -19.09
C VAL A 81 -17.11 -10.37 -17.91
N GLY A 82 -18.05 -9.42 -18.02
CA GLY A 82 -18.99 -9.11 -16.94
C GLY A 82 -18.44 -8.20 -15.83
N GLY A 83 -17.29 -7.55 -16.00
CA GLY A 83 -16.83 -6.48 -15.10
C GLY A 83 -16.04 -6.92 -13.86
N GLY A 84 -15.68 -8.21 -13.74
CA GLY A 84 -14.87 -8.72 -12.62
C GLY A 84 -15.68 -9.18 -11.42
N SER A 85 -15.11 -10.09 -10.61
CA SER A 85 -15.68 -10.47 -9.32
C SER A 85 -15.61 -9.28 -8.32
N PRO A 86 -16.49 -9.21 -7.31
CA PRO A 86 -16.43 -8.16 -6.29
C PRO A 86 -15.05 -8.04 -5.63
N LEU A 87 -14.44 -9.18 -5.26
CA LEU A 87 -13.09 -9.25 -4.69
C LEU A 87 -12.03 -8.68 -5.63
N PHE A 88 -12.16 -8.92 -6.95
CA PHE A 88 -11.24 -8.37 -7.93
C PHE A 88 -11.35 -6.84 -8.02
N LEU A 89 -12.57 -6.30 -8.01
CA LEU A 89 -12.79 -4.86 -8.06
C LEU A 89 -12.28 -4.17 -6.79
N GLN A 90 -12.51 -4.76 -5.62
CA GLN A 90 -11.98 -4.27 -4.34
C GLN A 90 -10.45 -4.23 -4.34
N ARG A 91 -9.79 -5.33 -4.74
CA ARG A 91 -8.31 -5.39 -4.83
C ARG A 91 -7.76 -4.37 -5.82
N ARG A 92 -8.43 -4.16 -6.96
CA ARG A 92 -8.05 -3.13 -7.92
C ARG A 92 -8.23 -1.73 -7.33
N CYS A 93 -9.34 -1.47 -6.64
CA CYS A 93 -9.61 -0.18 -6.00
C CYS A 93 -8.51 0.19 -5.01
N ALA A 94 -8.17 -0.73 -4.10
CA ALA A 94 -7.10 -0.55 -3.13
C ALA A 94 -5.73 -0.32 -3.81
N ALA A 95 -5.42 -1.05 -4.88
CA ALA A 95 -4.19 -0.85 -5.63
C ALA A 95 -4.14 0.49 -6.39
N LEU A 96 -5.28 0.97 -6.93
CA LEU A 96 -5.38 2.29 -7.55
C LEU A 96 -5.23 3.41 -6.51
N GLN A 97 -5.80 3.24 -5.31
CA GLN A 97 -5.60 4.15 -4.19
C GLN A 97 -4.12 4.26 -3.85
N ARG A 98 -3.45 3.14 -3.57
CA ARG A 98 -2.01 3.16 -3.24
C ARG A 98 -1.16 3.77 -4.35
N TRP A 99 -1.43 3.41 -5.61
CA TRP A 99 -0.74 3.99 -6.76
C TRP A 99 -0.87 5.52 -6.78
N LEU A 100 -2.09 6.02 -6.69
CA LEU A 100 -2.35 7.47 -6.75
C LEU A 100 -1.83 8.18 -5.49
N THR A 101 -1.90 7.55 -4.32
CA THR A 101 -1.29 8.05 -3.08
C THR A 101 0.20 8.26 -3.25
N LEU A 102 0.95 7.29 -3.80
CA LEU A 102 2.38 7.43 -4.05
C LEU A 102 2.68 8.58 -5.03
N VAL A 103 1.91 8.67 -6.12
CA VAL A 103 2.08 9.74 -7.12
C VAL A 103 1.77 11.12 -6.53
N ALA A 104 0.68 11.25 -5.77
CA ALA A 104 0.23 12.52 -5.19
C ALA A 104 1.05 12.97 -3.97
N ARG A 105 1.78 12.05 -3.32
CA ARG A 105 2.70 12.36 -2.21
C ARG A 105 4.15 12.56 -2.66
N HIS A 106 4.48 12.22 -3.90
CA HIS A 106 5.85 12.32 -4.41
C HIS A 106 6.30 13.79 -4.54
N PRO A 107 7.49 14.19 -4.03
CA PRO A 107 7.94 15.59 -4.00
C PRO A 107 7.89 16.31 -5.37
N VAL A 108 8.29 15.62 -6.44
CA VAL A 108 8.21 16.11 -7.82
C VAL A 108 6.81 15.92 -8.44
N LEU A 109 6.31 14.68 -8.51
CA LEU A 109 5.08 14.36 -9.28
C LEU A 109 3.81 15.02 -8.70
N ALA A 110 3.77 15.29 -7.39
CA ALA A 110 2.65 15.97 -6.74
C ALA A 110 2.40 17.41 -7.26
N HIS A 111 3.37 18.00 -7.96
CA HIS A 111 3.30 19.33 -8.54
C HIS A 111 3.02 19.31 -10.04
N ASP A 112 2.85 18.13 -10.63
CA ASP A 112 2.61 17.98 -12.05
C ASP A 112 1.22 18.47 -12.47
N ALA A 113 1.15 19.20 -13.58
CA ALA A 113 -0.08 19.78 -14.08
C ALA A 113 -1.07 18.71 -14.61
N ASP A 114 -0.57 17.60 -15.15
CA ASP A 114 -1.39 16.51 -15.67
C ASP A 114 -2.01 15.71 -14.51
N LEU A 115 -1.26 15.51 -13.40
CA LEU A 115 -1.83 14.99 -12.15
C LEU A 115 -2.91 15.93 -11.60
N ARG A 116 -2.66 17.24 -11.54
CA ARG A 116 -3.66 18.20 -11.06
C ARG A 116 -4.94 18.17 -11.90
N THR A 117 -4.80 18.12 -13.23
CA THR A 117 -5.91 17.95 -14.17
C THR A 117 -6.67 16.65 -13.87
N PHE A 118 -5.95 15.55 -13.65
CA PHE A 118 -6.53 14.27 -13.27
C PHE A 118 -7.27 14.30 -11.92
N LEU A 119 -6.85 15.10 -10.95
CA LEU A 119 -7.51 15.19 -9.64
C LEU A 119 -8.66 16.22 -9.59
N CYS A 120 -8.66 17.22 -10.46
CA CYS A 120 -9.55 18.38 -10.33
C CYS A 120 -10.60 18.50 -11.44
N GLU A 121 -10.33 18.07 -12.68
CA GLU A 121 -11.21 18.38 -13.81
C GLU A 121 -12.27 17.30 -14.07
N THR A 122 -13.48 17.69 -14.47
CA THR A 122 -14.52 16.70 -14.80
C THR A 122 -14.19 15.94 -16.10
N SER A 123 -13.71 16.65 -17.12
CA SER A 123 -13.32 16.08 -18.41
C SER A 123 -11.81 15.95 -18.52
N LEU A 124 -11.30 14.72 -18.52
CA LEU A 124 -9.87 14.50 -18.61
C LEU A 124 -9.35 14.69 -20.05
N LYS A 125 -8.35 15.56 -20.20
CA LYS A 125 -7.56 15.72 -21.43
C LYS A 125 -6.09 15.73 -21.09
N LEU A 126 -5.40 14.63 -21.39
CA LEU A 126 -3.96 14.49 -21.18
C LEU A 126 -3.27 14.31 -22.52
N ASP A 127 -2.29 15.17 -22.80
CA ASP A 127 -1.50 15.12 -24.01
C ASP A 127 -0.19 14.34 -23.78
N ARG A 128 0.34 13.75 -24.86
CA ARG A 128 1.66 13.12 -24.76
C ARG A 128 2.73 14.19 -24.54
N PRO A 129 3.65 13.99 -23.58
CA PRO A 129 4.70 14.95 -23.31
C PRO A 129 5.64 15.05 -24.53
N LYS A 130 5.96 16.28 -24.92
CA LYS A 130 6.93 16.56 -26.01
C LYS A 130 8.37 16.47 -25.54
N HIS A 131 8.61 16.75 -24.26
CA HIS A 131 9.90 16.82 -23.62
C HIS A 131 9.85 16.09 -22.28
N ASP A 132 10.95 15.44 -21.93
CA ASP A 132 11.11 14.82 -20.61
C ASP A 132 11.56 15.85 -19.56
N GLU A 133 11.55 15.42 -18.30
CA GLU A 133 11.92 16.23 -17.14
C GLU A 133 13.32 16.83 -17.24
N PHE A 134 14.27 16.15 -17.90
CA PHE A 134 15.64 16.65 -18.04
C PHE A 134 15.69 17.85 -18.99
N ILE A 135 15.00 17.77 -20.12
CA ILE A 135 14.89 18.88 -21.06
C ILE A 135 14.13 20.05 -20.42
N LEU A 136 13.08 19.77 -19.65
CA LEU A 136 12.27 20.79 -18.98
C LEU A 136 13.01 21.46 -17.80
N ALA A 137 13.85 20.72 -17.07
CA ALA A 137 14.64 21.25 -15.96
C ALA A 137 15.77 22.18 -16.44
N GLY A 138 16.20 22.05 -17.70
CA GLY A 138 17.29 22.82 -18.29
C GLY A 138 18.67 22.41 -17.79
N THR A 139 19.71 23.12 -18.25
CA THR A 139 21.08 22.92 -17.75
C THR A 139 21.24 23.61 -16.40
N GLN A 140 21.23 22.83 -15.32
CA GLN A 140 21.55 23.34 -13.98
C GLN A 140 23.08 23.47 -13.82
N GLU A 141 23.55 24.59 -13.28
CA GLU A 141 24.96 24.78 -12.92
C GLU A 141 25.30 23.91 -11.71
N ASN A 142 26.50 23.29 -11.73
CA ASN A 142 26.94 22.48 -10.60
C ASN A 142 27.24 23.38 -9.40
N ASN A 143 26.58 23.14 -8.27
CA ASN A 143 26.99 23.81 -7.03
C ASN A 143 28.25 23.17 -6.46
N PRO A 144 29.16 23.93 -5.81
CA PRO A 144 30.39 23.40 -5.22
C PRO A 144 30.18 22.35 -4.12
N GLY A 145 28.96 22.22 -3.59
CA GLY A 145 28.58 21.22 -2.58
C GLY A 145 27.78 20.03 -3.13
N ASP A 146 27.58 19.93 -4.45
CA ASP A 146 26.92 18.78 -5.06
C ASP A 146 27.84 17.56 -5.03
N MET A 147 27.28 16.37 -4.76
CA MET A 147 28.01 15.11 -4.90
C MET A 147 28.65 14.99 -6.28
N SER A 148 29.87 14.48 -6.31
CA SER A 148 30.54 14.07 -7.53
C SER A 148 29.82 12.91 -8.21
N ILE A 149 30.11 12.68 -9.49
CA ILE A 149 29.50 11.55 -10.24
C ILE A 149 29.87 10.21 -9.60
N ASP A 150 31.10 10.06 -9.13
CA ASP A 150 31.58 8.81 -8.52
C ASP A 150 30.90 8.56 -7.17
N GLU A 151 30.75 9.59 -6.33
CA GLU A 151 29.99 9.50 -5.06
C GLU A 151 28.51 9.14 -5.31
N MET A 152 27.86 9.76 -6.30
CA MET A 152 26.48 9.41 -6.65
C MET A 152 26.36 7.97 -7.18
N GLN A 153 27.35 7.50 -7.94
CA GLN A 153 27.38 6.14 -8.47
C GLN A 153 27.55 5.11 -7.33
N GLU A 154 28.44 5.38 -6.38
CA GLU A 154 28.63 4.54 -5.18
C GLU A 154 27.37 4.52 -4.32
N SER A 155 26.78 5.68 -4.05
CA SER A 155 25.51 5.81 -3.32
C SER A 155 24.41 5.01 -4.03
N PHE A 156 24.22 5.19 -5.33
CA PHE A 156 23.23 4.46 -6.11
C PHE A 156 23.38 2.94 -5.99
N MET A 157 24.59 2.40 -6.12
CA MET A 157 24.83 0.95 -6.01
C MET A 157 24.52 0.43 -4.60
N SER A 158 24.94 1.17 -3.56
CA SER A 158 24.67 0.82 -2.16
C SER A 158 23.16 0.82 -1.88
N GLU A 159 22.48 1.91 -2.24
CA GLU A 159 21.04 2.07 -2.06
C GLU A 159 20.24 1.01 -2.83
N GLN A 160 20.65 0.69 -4.06
CA GLN A 160 20.01 -0.34 -4.87
C GLN A 160 20.01 -1.70 -4.17
N GLU A 161 21.13 -2.13 -3.59
CA GLU A 161 21.21 -3.42 -2.90
C GLU A 161 20.44 -3.41 -1.58
N GLN A 162 20.59 -2.34 -0.78
CA GLN A 162 19.88 -2.21 0.49
C GLN A 162 18.36 -2.23 0.30
N LEU A 163 17.83 -1.46 -0.65
CA LEU A 163 16.40 -1.42 -0.93
C LEU A 163 15.90 -2.71 -1.61
N ARG A 164 16.76 -3.43 -2.36
CA ARG A 164 16.42 -4.78 -2.86
C ARG A 164 16.21 -5.76 -1.71
N LEU A 165 17.09 -5.74 -0.70
CA LEU A 165 16.97 -6.58 0.49
C LEU A 165 15.75 -6.20 1.34
N ALA A 166 15.51 -4.90 1.54
CA ALA A 166 14.33 -4.39 2.24
C ALA A 166 13.03 -4.86 1.58
N HIS A 167 12.93 -4.74 0.24
CA HIS A 167 11.78 -5.24 -0.51
C HIS A 167 11.59 -6.76 -0.32
N LEU A 168 12.66 -7.56 -0.36
CA LEU A 168 12.55 -9.01 -0.18
C LEU A 168 12.09 -9.36 1.24
N GLY A 169 12.58 -8.63 2.25
CA GLY A 169 12.17 -8.78 3.65
C GLY A 169 10.70 -8.43 3.84
N LEU A 170 10.29 -7.22 3.41
CA LEU A 170 8.90 -6.75 3.50
C LEU A 170 7.93 -7.70 2.78
N ASP A 171 8.28 -8.20 1.59
CA ASP A 171 7.42 -9.13 0.83
C ASP A 171 7.22 -10.45 1.58
N ARG A 172 8.28 -10.97 2.23
CA ARG A 172 8.19 -12.16 3.07
C ARG A 172 7.33 -11.92 4.32
N LEU A 173 7.54 -10.78 4.99
CA LEU A 173 6.75 -10.38 6.17
C LEU A 173 5.27 -10.26 5.82
N PHE A 174 4.94 -9.52 4.76
CA PHE A 174 3.58 -9.36 4.27
C PHE A 174 2.91 -10.72 4.02
N LYS A 175 3.60 -11.64 3.31
CA LYS A 175 3.09 -13.01 3.06
C LYS A 175 2.90 -13.84 4.32
N ILE A 176 3.66 -13.59 5.38
CA ILE A 176 3.48 -14.26 6.67
C ILE A 176 2.24 -13.71 7.35
N PHE A 177 2.09 -12.39 7.41
CA PHE A 177 0.94 -11.74 8.05
C PHE A 177 -0.37 -12.02 7.33
N GLU A 178 -0.40 -12.00 5.98
CA GLU A 178 -1.57 -12.40 5.19
C GLU A 178 -2.03 -13.84 5.53
N LYS A 179 -1.07 -14.75 5.77
CA LYS A 179 -1.39 -16.12 6.20
C LYS A 179 -1.86 -16.18 7.66
N VAL A 180 -1.36 -15.31 8.54
CA VAL A 180 -1.83 -15.22 9.93
C VAL A 180 -3.27 -14.73 9.95
N GLU A 181 -3.53 -13.62 9.26
CA GLU A 181 -4.87 -13.03 9.09
C GLU A 181 -5.87 -14.09 8.58
N GLY A 182 -5.53 -14.81 7.51
CA GLY A 182 -6.41 -15.87 6.99
C GLY A 182 -6.67 -17.02 7.97
N ARG A 183 -5.73 -17.33 8.87
CA ARG A 183 -5.95 -18.31 9.95
C ARG A 183 -6.85 -17.73 11.04
N CYS A 184 -6.63 -16.48 11.43
CA CYS A 184 -7.47 -15.79 12.41
C CYS A 184 -8.91 -15.67 11.93
N ASP A 185 -9.15 -15.37 10.65
CA ASP A 185 -10.49 -15.34 10.07
C ASP A 185 -11.18 -16.71 10.09
N SER A 186 -10.44 -17.77 9.76
CA SER A 186 -10.94 -19.14 9.84
C SER A 186 -11.31 -19.50 11.28
N GLU A 187 -10.42 -19.21 12.24
CA GLU A 187 -10.66 -19.46 13.67
C GLU A 187 -11.86 -18.67 14.21
N ARG A 188 -12.02 -17.39 13.83
CA ARG A 188 -13.20 -16.58 14.18
C ARG A 188 -14.48 -17.21 13.61
N SER A 189 -14.43 -17.71 12.37
CA SER A 189 -15.58 -18.41 11.76
C SER A 189 -15.95 -19.67 12.54
N ASP A 190 -14.96 -20.49 12.90
CA ASP A 190 -15.16 -21.73 13.65
C ASP A 190 -15.72 -21.45 15.06
N ILE A 191 -15.25 -20.40 15.74
CA ILE A 191 -15.78 -19.97 17.05
C ILE A 191 -17.25 -19.54 16.93
N ARG A 192 -17.62 -18.80 15.87
CA ARG A 192 -19.03 -18.43 15.64
C ARG A 192 -19.90 -19.65 15.39
N GLU A 193 -19.41 -20.62 14.60
CA GLU A 193 -20.12 -21.88 14.35
C GLU A 193 -20.28 -22.71 15.62
N LEU A 194 -19.23 -22.80 16.44
CA LEU A 194 -19.28 -23.42 17.76
C LEU A 194 -20.35 -22.76 18.65
N GLY A 195 -20.36 -21.42 18.72
CA GLY A 195 -21.37 -20.67 19.47
C GLY A 195 -22.80 -20.97 19.00
N ALA A 196 -23.02 -21.01 17.68
CA ALA A 196 -24.31 -21.37 17.10
C ALA A 196 -24.73 -22.81 17.44
N ALA A 197 -23.81 -23.77 17.39
CA ALA A 197 -24.07 -25.16 17.74
C ALA A 197 -24.41 -25.32 19.24
N LEU A 198 -23.67 -24.66 20.13
CA LEU A 198 -23.95 -24.64 21.57
C LEU A 198 -25.32 -24.00 21.85
N ASN A 199 -25.65 -22.91 21.16
CA ASN A 199 -26.95 -22.25 21.29
C ASN A 199 -28.09 -23.19 20.88
N ALA A 200 -27.94 -23.92 19.77
CA ALA A 200 -28.93 -24.90 19.33
C ALA A 200 -29.13 -26.04 20.36
N LEU A 201 -28.05 -26.52 20.98
CA LEU A 201 -28.11 -27.53 22.05
C LEU A 201 -28.80 -27.00 23.32
N SER A 202 -28.80 -25.70 23.55
CA SER A 202 -29.45 -25.08 24.70
C SER A 202 -30.98 -24.96 24.58
N ALA A 203 -31.56 -25.24 23.40
CA ALA A 203 -33.00 -25.10 23.16
C ALA A 203 -33.85 -25.98 24.11
N PRO A 204 -34.91 -25.44 24.74
CA PRO A 204 -35.72 -26.17 25.71
C PRO A 204 -36.51 -27.32 25.07
N SER A 205 -36.74 -28.40 25.82
CA SER A 205 -37.54 -29.56 25.40
C SER A 205 -38.55 -29.98 26.47
N VAL A 206 -39.69 -30.50 26.03
CA VAL A 206 -40.87 -30.78 26.85
C VAL A 206 -40.64 -31.93 27.85
N ALA A 207 -39.62 -32.77 27.64
CA ALA A 207 -39.34 -33.97 28.45
C ALA A 207 -37.94 -33.93 29.12
N ASP A 208 -37.51 -32.76 29.60
CA ASP A 208 -36.16 -32.60 30.14
C ASP A 208 -36.04 -33.06 31.61
N THR A 209 -35.02 -33.87 31.90
CA THR A 209 -34.63 -34.20 33.29
C THR A 209 -33.86 -33.03 33.90
N ALA A 210 -33.86 -32.91 35.23
CA ALA A 210 -33.10 -31.84 35.94
C ALA A 210 -31.61 -31.81 35.57
N ARG A 211 -30.99 -32.97 35.29
CA ARG A 211 -29.61 -33.05 34.81
C ARG A 211 -29.45 -32.42 33.44
N TRP A 212 -30.41 -32.67 32.55
CA TRP A 212 -30.38 -32.17 31.18
C TRP A 212 -30.64 -30.66 31.12
N THR A 213 -31.54 -30.14 31.95
CA THR A 213 -31.74 -28.69 32.12
C THR A 213 -30.45 -27.98 32.50
N ARG A 214 -29.70 -28.51 33.48
CA ARG A 214 -28.40 -27.94 33.89
C ARG A 214 -27.36 -27.95 32.76
N ILE A 215 -27.32 -29.02 31.97
CA ILE A 215 -26.42 -29.10 30.80
C ILE A 215 -26.81 -28.02 29.77
N ARG A 216 -28.11 -27.83 29.50
CA ARG A 216 -28.55 -26.77 28.56
C ARG A 216 -28.20 -25.37 29.04
N GLU A 217 -28.32 -25.08 30.33
CA GLU A 217 -27.89 -23.81 30.92
C GLU A 217 -26.38 -23.57 30.70
N SER A 218 -25.55 -24.58 30.91
CA SER A 218 -24.12 -24.54 30.57
C SER A 218 -23.84 -24.29 29.09
N MET A 219 -24.57 -24.97 28.20
CA MET A 219 -24.43 -24.76 26.74
C MET A 219 -24.84 -23.34 26.35
N LYS A 220 -25.90 -22.80 26.97
CA LYS A 220 -26.36 -21.43 26.74
C LYS A 220 -25.30 -20.41 27.15
N ALA A 221 -24.77 -20.52 28.38
CA ALA A 221 -23.73 -19.62 28.88
C ALA A 221 -22.46 -19.67 28.00
N ALA A 222 -22.07 -20.85 27.54
CA ALA A 222 -20.94 -21.01 26.63
C ALA A 222 -21.22 -20.42 25.23
N ALA A 223 -22.45 -20.56 24.72
CA ALA A 223 -22.86 -19.99 23.44
C ALA A 223 -22.81 -18.46 23.45
N GLU A 224 -23.30 -17.83 24.52
CA GLU A 224 -23.28 -16.37 24.70
C GLU A 224 -21.83 -15.84 24.62
N LEU A 225 -20.88 -16.49 25.29
CA LEU A 225 -19.45 -16.10 25.25
C LEU A 225 -18.83 -16.22 23.86
N ALA A 226 -19.12 -17.30 23.15
CA ALA A 226 -18.59 -17.52 21.80
C ALA A 226 -19.15 -16.51 20.78
N LEU A 227 -20.41 -16.09 20.94
CA LEU A 227 -21.06 -15.13 20.04
C LEU A 227 -20.75 -13.66 20.38
N GLU A 228 -20.50 -13.33 21.65
CA GLU A 228 -20.15 -11.97 22.10
C GLU A 228 -18.74 -11.54 21.71
N THR A 229 -17.85 -12.47 21.36
CA THR A 229 -16.43 -12.15 21.03
C THR A 229 -16.27 -11.50 19.63
N SER A 230 -17.33 -10.92 19.06
CA SER A 230 -17.31 -10.34 17.72
C SER A 230 -17.04 -8.84 17.74
N GLU A 231 -16.05 -8.45 16.93
CA GLU A 231 -15.63 -7.09 16.56
C GLU A 231 -14.80 -6.32 17.61
N SER A 232 -13.55 -6.04 17.27
CA SER A 232 -12.73 -5.16 18.12
C SER A 232 -11.76 -4.32 17.29
N GLN A 233 -11.47 -3.12 17.82
CA GLN A 233 -10.53 -2.09 17.32
C GLN A 233 -9.16 -2.61 16.83
N LEU A 234 -8.79 -3.84 17.17
CA LEU A 234 -7.55 -4.50 16.72
C LEU A 234 -7.53 -4.73 15.20
N GLU A 235 -8.69 -4.95 14.57
CA GLU A 235 -8.78 -5.18 13.11
C GLU A 235 -8.36 -3.95 12.29
N VAL A 236 -8.68 -2.75 12.78
CA VAL A 236 -8.31 -1.50 12.10
C VAL A 236 -6.79 -1.29 12.13
N THR A 237 -6.15 -1.48 13.28
CA THR A 237 -4.69 -1.32 13.40
C THR A 237 -3.93 -2.37 12.59
N GLU A 238 -4.40 -3.62 12.55
CA GLU A 238 -3.80 -4.66 11.71
C GLU A 238 -3.93 -4.29 10.21
N GLN A 239 -5.11 -3.84 9.79
CA GLN A 239 -5.35 -3.44 8.42
C GLN A 239 -4.48 -2.24 8.00
N GLU A 240 -4.40 -1.20 8.83
CA GLU A 240 -3.56 -0.02 8.59
C GLU A 240 -2.08 -0.40 8.41
N ALA A 241 -1.55 -1.26 9.29
CA ALA A 241 -0.17 -1.74 9.19
C ALA A 241 0.07 -2.55 7.90
N MET A 242 -0.88 -3.40 7.52
CA MET A 242 -0.80 -4.20 6.29
C MET A 242 -0.89 -3.32 5.03
N GLU A 243 -1.74 -2.29 5.04
CA GLU A 243 -1.82 -1.29 3.97
C GLU A 243 -0.52 -0.50 3.85
N GLY A 244 0.08 -0.12 4.98
CA GLY A 244 1.40 0.53 5.06
C GLY A 244 2.52 -0.34 4.45
N MET A 245 2.53 -1.65 4.75
CA MET A 245 3.49 -2.58 4.14
C MET A 245 3.32 -2.69 2.62
N LEU A 246 2.08 -2.73 2.13
CA LEU A 246 1.80 -2.74 0.69
C LEU A 246 2.25 -1.44 0.01
N LEU A 247 1.99 -0.29 0.65
CA LEU A 247 2.44 1.01 0.15
C LEU A 247 3.97 1.07 0.04
N ALA A 248 4.68 0.54 1.05
CA ALA A 248 6.13 0.42 1.02
C ALA A 248 6.64 -0.54 -0.05
N LEU A 249 5.99 -1.69 -0.23
CA LEU A 249 6.32 -2.62 -1.31
C LEU A 249 6.16 -1.97 -2.69
N ASP A 250 5.08 -1.22 -2.90
CA ASP A 250 4.83 -0.51 -4.16
C ASP A 250 5.89 0.59 -4.40
N ALA A 251 6.26 1.36 -3.38
CA ALA A 251 7.28 2.41 -3.47
C ALA A 251 8.69 1.85 -3.74
N VAL A 252 9.13 0.86 -2.96
CA VAL A 252 10.43 0.22 -3.16
C VAL A 252 10.47 -0.56 -4.47
N GLY A 253 9.34 -1.15 -4.86
CA GLY A 253 9.16 -1.80 -6.16
C GLY A 253 9.34 -0.83 -7.32
N ALA A 254 8.80 0.39 -7.22
CA ALA A 254 8.99 1.45 -8.20
C ALA A 254 10.46 1.85 -8.34
N TYR A 255 11.17 2.02 -7.22
CA TYR A 255 12.60 2.31 -7.23
C TYR A 255 13.41 1.19 -7.90
N ARG A 256 13.11 -0.09 -7.59
CA ARG A 256 13.77 -1.22 -8.25
C ARG A 256 13.55 -1.24 -9.76
N GLN A 257 12.35 -0.91 -10.21
CA GLN A 257 12.05 -0.77 -11.64
C GLN A 257 12.85 0.37 -12.27
N LEU A 258 12.93 1.53 -11.60
CA LEU A 258 13.79 2.64 -12.01
C LEU A 258 15.25 2.20 -12.16
N CYS A 259 15.82 1.53 -11.16
CA CYS A 259 17.20 1.05 -11.24
C CYS A 259 17.42 0.15 -12.47
N SER A 260 16.48 -0.76 -12.77
CA SER A 260 16.56 -1.62 -13.96
C SER A 260 16.51 -0.84 -15.29
N ARG A 261 15.77 0.27 -15.33
CA ARG A 261 15.75 1.18 -16.50
C ARG A 261 17.07 1.93 -16.61
N LEU A 262 17.55 2.48 -15.50
CA LEU A 262 18.80 3.24 -15.44
C LEU A 262 20.00 2.37 -15.81
N THR A 263 20.17 1.18 -15.25
CA THR A 263 21.29 0.30 -15.61
C THR A 263 21.34 0.07 -17.13
N ARG A 264 20.20 -0.13 -17.80
CA ARG A 264 20.17 -0.33 -19.26
C ARG A 264 20.41 0.98 -20.04
N GLY A 265 19.69 2.05 -19.71
CA GLY A 265 19.74 3.31 -20.46
C GLY A 265 21.00 4.12 -20.22
N LEU A 266 21.47 4.17 -18.97
CA LEU A 266 22.60 4.98 -18.54
C LEU A 266 23.94 4.43 -19.04
N HIS A 267 24.08 3.10 -19.17
CA HIS A 267 25.23 2.47 -19.83
C HIS A 267 25.32 2.87 -21.31
N ALA A 268 24.18 2.90 -22.02
CA ALA A 268 24.14 3.31 -23.42
C ALA A 268 24.51 4.79 -23.59
N GLU A 269 23.98 5.69 -22.74
CA GLU A 269 24.31 7.11 -22.76
C GLU A 269 25.78 7.38 -22.43
N ARG A 270 26.35 6.70 -21.43
CA ARG A 270 27.78 6.81 -21.07
C ARG A 270 28.68 6.29 -22.19
N ALA A 271 28.35 5.16 -22.80
CA ALA A 271 29.08 4.62 -23.95
C ALA A 271 29.04 5.57 -25.15
N ALA A 272 27.87 6.14 -25.46
CA ALA A 272 27.72 7.12 -26.53
C ALA A 272 28.51 8.42 -26.26
N ALA A 273 28.51 8.91 -25.02
CA ALA A 273 29.28 10.09 -24.62
C ALA A 273 30.80 9.87 -24.65
N ALA A 274 31.26 8.63 -24.42
CA ALA A 274 32.67 8.24 -24.51
C ALA A 274 33.13 8.04 -25.96
N ALA A 275 32.24 7.56 -26.84
CA ALA A 275 32.50 7.40 -28.26
C ALA A 275 32.50 8.73 -29.04
N ALA A 276 31.83 9.77 -28.51
CA ALA A 276 31.75 11.08 -29.13
C ALA A 276 33.00 11.94 -28.88
N ALA A 277 33.29 12.88 -29.80
CA ALA A 277 34.40 13.81 -29.66
C ALA A 277 34.32 14.58 -28.31
N PRO A 278 35.42 14.71 -27.54
CA PRO A 278 35.38 15.18 -26.15
C PRO A 278 34.69 16.53 -25.91
N ARG A 279 34.69 17.40 -26.93
CA ARG A 279 34.20 18.79 -26.90
C ARG A 279 32.92 19.03 -27.72
N CYS A 280 32.28 18.00 -28.27
CA CYS A 280 31.02 18.18 -28.98
C CYS A 280 29.87 18.46 -28.00
N ALA A 281 28.99 19.40 -28.33
CA ALA A 281 27.80 19.74 -27.54
C ALA A 281 26.93 18.52 -27.22
N ALA A 282 26.82 17.56 -28.16
CA ALA A 282 26.09 16.31 -27.95
C ALA A 282 26.72 15.44 -26.83
N ALA A 283 28.05 15.35 -26.78
CA ALA A 283 28.74 14.61 -25.73
C ALA A 283 28.58 15.29 -24.35
N SER A 284 28.56 16.62 -24.32
CA SER A 284 28.29 17.39 -23.10
C SER A 284 26.85 17.15 -22.59
N ALA A 285 25.86 17.21 -23.48
CA ALA A 285 24.46 16.96 -23.13
C ALA A 285 24.25 15.54 -22.58
N LEU A 286 24.88 14.53 -23.17
CA LEU A 286 24.81 13.15 -22.65
C LEU A 286 25.44 13.01 -21.25
N ARG A 287 26.56 13.69 -20.97
CA ARG A 287 27.17 13.69 -19.62
C ARG A 287 26.31 14.42 -18.59
N ALA A 288 25.69 15.54 -18.97
CA ALA A 288 24.75 16.26 -18.11
C ALA A 288 23.52 15.41 -17.78
N ARG A 289 22.96 14.73 -18.80
CA ARG A 289 21.83 13.81 -18.64
C ARG A 289 22.18 12.61 -17.75
N HIS A 290 23.38 12.04 -17.92
CA HIS A 290 23.89 10.99 -17.06
C HIS A 290 23.97 11.43 -15.59
N ARG A 291 24.56 12.60 -15.33
CA ARG A 291 24.65 13.18 -13.99
C ARG A 291 23.27 13.44 -13.39
N TYR A 292 22.35 13.99 -14.18
CA TYR A 292 20.98 14.26 -13.74
C TYR A 292 20.26 12.96 -13.34
N ALA A 293 20.39 11.91 -14.16
CA ALA A 293 19.80 10.61 -13.88
C ALA A 293 20.32 9.98 -12.58
N LEU A 294 21.63 10.08 -12.30
CA LEU A 294 22.21 9.60 -11.04
C LEU A 294 21.70 10.39 -9.83
N ARG A 295 21.60 11.72 -9.96
CA ARG A 295 21.04 12.58 -8.90
C ARG A 295 19.60 12.17 -8.58
N CYS A 296 18.77 12.03 -9.62
CA CYS A 296 17.39 11.54 -9.45
C CYS A 296 17.39 10.17 -8.77
N ALA A 297 18.24 9.22 -9.20
CA ALA A 297 18.27 7.90 -8.59
C ALA A 297 18.56 7.94 -7.08
N VAL A 298 19.49 8.79 -6.63
CA VAL A 298 19.78 8.96 -5.20
C VAL A 298 18.62 9.63 -4.47
N GLU A 299 17.95 10.62 -5.07
CA GLU A 299 16.74 11.24 -4.52
C GLU A 299 15.59 10.23 -4.36
N GLU A 300 15.33 9.42 -5.40
CA GLU A 300 14.29 8.40 -5.41
C GLU A 300 14.56 7.28 -4.41
N ALA A 301 15.84 6.94 -4.17
CA ALA A 301 16.23 6.00 -3.14
C ALA A 301 15.82 6.47 -1.74
N ARG A 302 16.02 7.77 -1.44
CA ARG A 302 15.62 8.38 -0.16
C ARG A 302 14.12 8.28 0.04
N ILE A 303 13.33 8.61 -0.99
CA ILE A 303 11.85 8.49 -0.95
C ILE A 303 11.44 7.03 -0.68
N ALA A 304 11.99 6.06 -1.42
CA ALA A 304 11.66 4.65 -1.23
C ALA A 304 12.05 4.14 0.17
N ARG A 305 13.18 4.60 0.70
CA ARG A 305 13.68 4.27 2.04
C ARG A 305 12.73 4.77 3.13
N VAL A 306 12.20 5.97 3.00
CA VAL A 306 11.23 6.55 3.94
C VAL A 306 9.99 5.66 4.07
N TYR A 307 9.43 5.18 2.95
CA TYR A 307 8.31 4.24 3.00
C TYR A 307 8.69 2.89 3.63
N ALA A 308 9.87 2.35 3.30
CA ALA A 308 10.35 1.09 3.87
C ALA A 308 10.56 1.19 5.38
N LEU A 309 11.14 2.29 5.86
CA LEU A 309 11.36 2.56 7.28
C LEU A 309 10.03 2.68 8.02
N SER A 310 9.10 3.49 7.51
CA SER A 310 7.77 3.64 8.12
C SER A 310 7.07 2.28 8.27
N ALA A 311 7.07 1.42 7.24
CA ALA A 311 6.48 0.08 7.35
C ALA A 311 7.17 -0.82 8.39
N LEU A 312 8.50 -0.70 8.56
CA LEU A 312 9.25 -1.46 9.56
C LEU A 312 9.04 -0.93 10.98
N GLU A 313 8.88 0.38 11.14
CA GLU A 313 8.64 1.04 12.44
C GLU A 313 7.25 0.70 13.01
N HIS A 314 6.27 0.36 12.16
CA HIS A 314 4.95 -0.12 12.58
C HIS A 314 4.93 -1.61 12.98
N LEU A 315 6.00 -2.36 12.70
CA LEU A 315 6.05 -3.80 12.96
C LEU A 315 5.88 -4.19 14.44
N PRO A 316 6.50 -3.51 15.42
CA PRO A 316 6.33 -3.85 16.84
C PRO A 316 4.87 -3.73 17.28
N GLU A 317 4.16 -2.72 16.81
CA GLU A 317 2.77 -2.48 17.17
C GLU A 317 1.83 -3.52 16.54
N LEU A 318 2.08 -3.91 15.28
CA LEU A 318 1.39 -5.02 14.63
C LEU A 318 1.58 -6.34 15.42
N LEU A 319 2.81 -6.66 15.81
CA LEU A 319 3.11 -7.86 16.60
C LEU A 319 2.44 -7.84 17.98
N ARG A 320 2.41 -6.67 18.63
CA ARG A 320 1.71 -6.48 19.91
C ARG A 320 0.20 -6.73 19.73
N THR A 321 -0.39 -6.15 18.70
CA THR A 321 -1.82 -6.27 18.37
C THR A 321 -2.20 -7.74 18.13
N LEU A 322 -1.45 -8.45 17.29
CA LEU A 322 -1.62 -9.88 17.06
C LEU A 322 -1.47 -10.70 18.35
N GLY A 323 -0.46 -10.39 19.18
CA GLY A 323 -0.26 -11.04 20.47
C GLY A 323 -1.46 -10.87 21.40
N THR A 324 -2.03 -9.65 21.46
CA THR A 324 -3.25 -9.39 22.26
C THR A 324 -4.48 -10.10 21.70
N ALA A 325 -4.63 -10.17 20.37
CA ALA A 325 -5.72 -10.89 19.73
C ALA A 325 -5.67 -12.39 20.06
N HIS A 326 -4.50 -13.02 19.93
CA HIS A 326 -4.32 -14.44 20.28
C HIS A 326 -4.52 -14.71 21.78
N ALA A 327 -4.09 -13.81 22.66
CA ALA A 327 -4.32 -13.95 24.10
C ALA A 327 -5.82 -13.92 24.45
N ARG A 328 -6.62 -13.10 23.74
CA ARG A 328 -8.09 -13.06 23.91
C ARG A 328 -8.74 -14.36 23.48
N VAL A 329 -8.31 -14.94 22.35
CA VAL A 329 -8.81 -16.26 21.91
C VAL A 329 -8.47 -17.35 22.94
N ALA A 330 -7.25 -17.34 23.48
CA ALA A 330 -6.88 -18.29 24.54
C ALA A 330 -7.75 -18.12 25.81
N ALA A 331 -8.03 -16.87 26.21
CA ALA A 331 -8.91 -16.58 27.33
C ALA A 331 -10.35 -17.05 27.07
N LEU A 332 -10.87 -16.87 25.85
CA LEU A 332 -12.19 -17.38 25.47
C LEU A 332 -12.28 -18.91 25.65
N TRP A 333 -11.27 -19.67 25.23
CA TRP A 333 -11.26 -21.12 25.44
C TRP A 333 -11.31 -21.52 26.92
N ALA A 334 -10.61 -20.78 27.79
CA ALA A 334 -10.67 -20.99 29.24
C ALA A 334 -12.04 -20.61 29.83
N ASP A 335 -12.65 -19.54 29.35
CA ASP A 335 -13.99 -19.09 29.73
C ASP A 335 -15.05 -20.11 29.30
N LEU A 336 -14.97 -20.64 28.08
CA LEU A 336 -15.85 -21.70 27.58
C LEU A 336 -15.75 -22.97 28.44
N HIS A 337 -14.52 -23.40 28.79
CA HIS A 337 -14.32 -24.51 29.70
C HIS A 337 -15.02 -24.28 31.05
N THR A 338 -14.85 -23.08 31.62
CA THR A 338 -15.43 -22.70 32.91
C THR A 338 -16.96 -22.68 32.84
N ALA A 339 -17.55 -22.10 31.78
CA ALA A 339 -19.01 -22.03 31.59
C ALA A 339 -19.64 -23.42 31.46
N LEU A 340 -18.97 -24.34 30.75
CA LEU A 340 -19.43 -25.72 30.59
C LEU A 340 -19.35 -26.56 31.88
N ARG A 341 -18.47 -26.19 32.82
CA ARG A 341 -18.34 -26.86 34.13
C ARG A 341 -19.22 -26.23 35.21
N HIS A 342 -19.36 -24.90 35.18
CA HIS A 342 -19.96 -24.10 36.24
C HIS A 342 -20.85 -23.00 35.63
N PRO A 343 -22.08 -23.32 35.19
CA PRO A 343 -22.95 -22.39 34.45
C PRO A 343 -23.30 -21.11 35.23
N HIS A 344 -23.26 -21.15 36.57
CA HIS A 344 -23.66 -20.03 37.43
C HIS A 344 -22.48 -19.22 38.02
N SER A 345 -21.24 -19.50 37.63
CA SER A 345 -20.06 -18.85 38.25
C SER A 345 -19.96 -17.34 37.97
N LYS A 346 -20.53 -16.85 36.86
CA LYS A 346 -20.55 -15.40 36.54
C LYS A 346 -21.61 -14.60 37.29
N GLN A 347 -22.57 -15.24 37.99
CA GLN A 347 -23.61 -14.51 38.74
C GLN A 347 -23.12 -13.96 40.10
N ALA A 348 -21.99 -14.46 40.63
CA ALA A 348 -21.52 -14.14 41.99
C ALA A 348 -20.49 -12.99 42.08
N ALA A 349 -20.15 -12.35 40.95
CA ALA A 349 -19.13 -11.28 40.90
C ALA A 349 -19.70 -9.89 40.58
N LYS A 350 -21.02 -9.73 40.63
CA LYS A 350 -21.73 -8.45 40.38
C LYS A 350 -22.51 -7.90 41.58
N ASP A 351 -22.38 -8.52 42.76
CA ASP A 351 -22.98 -8.05 44.01
C ASP A 351 -21.93 -7.40 44.93
#